data_AF-A0AAE6NPD0-F1
#
_entry.id   AF-A0AAE6NPD0-F1
#
_cell.length_a   1.000
_cell.length_b   1.000
_cell.length_c   1.000
_cell.angle_alpha   90.00
_cell.angle_beta   90.00
_cell.angle_gamma   90.00
#
_symmetry.space_group_name_H-M   'P 1'
#
loop_
_entity.id
_entity.type
_entity.pdbx_description
1 polymer ?
#
loop_
_entity_poly.entity_id
_entity_poly.type
_entity_poly.pdbx_seq_one_letter_code
_entity_poly.pdbx_strand_id
1 'polypeptide(L)'
;MRDVVPADLWDKQVALLMRDYPYDSIMAARVLGQGYAYLLTAMAHRGESLGLAPSTLVDIGVHTIILDTVNYAELCNTYNNGHFLHHVPLVEFKNDGSVIKTTHRIAADGWEVDLSLWTDAAT
;
A
#
# COMPACT_ATOMS: atom_id res chain seq x y z
N MET A 1 -1.50 -8.20 -8.64
CA MET A 1 -0.38 -8.33 -7.68
C MET A 1 0.56 -9.50 -7.96
N ARG A 2 0.05 -10.68 -8.31
CA ARG A 2 0.90 -11.87 -8.59
C ARG A 2 1.93 -11.70 -9.71
N ASP A 3 1.70 -10.77 -10.64
CA ASP A 3 2.64 -10.47 -11.74
C ASP A 3 3.69 -9.39 -11.37
N VAL A 4 3.56 -8.76 -10.19
CA VAL A 4 4.43 -7.67 -9.72
C VAL A 4 5.35 -8.11 -8.60
N VAL A 5 4.87 -9.02 -7.75
CA VAL A 5 5.56 -9.45 -6.52
C VAL A 5 5.91 -10.93 -6.65
N PRO A 6 7.20 -11.32 -6.53
CA PRO A 6 7.59 -12.73 -6.46
C PRO A 6 6.81 -13.49 -5.39
N ALA A 7 6.45 -14.75 -5.67
CA ALA A 7 5.57 -15.53 -4.81
C ALA A 7 6.15 -15.76 -3.41
N ASP A 8 7.46 -15.99 -3.31
CA ASP A 8 8.17 -16.16 -2.03
C ASP A 8 8.19 -14.88 -1.20
N LEU A 9 8.37 -13.72 -1.84
CA LEU A 9 8.28 -12.42 -1.18
C LEU A 9 6.85 -12.15 -0.68
N TRP A 10 5.85 -12.43 -1.51
CA TRP A 10 4.44 -12.31 -1.13
C TRP A 10 4.12 -13.16 0.09
N ASP A 11 4.48 -14.45 0.07
CA ASP A 11 4.21 -15.38 1.16
C ASP A 11 4.93 -14.95 2.45
N LYS A 12 6.17 -14.47 2.34
CA LYS A 12 6.92 -13.90 3.46
C LYS A 12 6.18 -12.71 4.08
N GLN A 13 5.72 -11.75 3.29
CA GLN A 13 5.06 -10.55 3.79
C GLN A 13 3.66 -10.83 4.35
N VAL A 14 2.92 -11.77 3.77
CA VAL A 14 1.67 -12.29 4.36
C VAL A 14 1.96 -12.88 5.74
N ALA A 15 3.00 -13.71 5.88
CA ALA A 15 3.37 -14.29 7.15
C ALA A 15 3.81 -13.23 8.19
N LEU A 16 4.48 -12.16 7.75
CA LEU A 16 4.83 -11.03 8.62
C LEU A 16 3.59 -10.30 9.13
N LEU A 17 2.61 -10.01 8.26
CA LEU A 17 1.32 -9.42 8.67
C LEU A 17 0.59 -10.30 9.69
N MET A 18 0.53 -11.61 9.47
CA MET A 18 -0.10 -12.55 10.41
C MET A 18 0.65 -12.65 11.75
N ARG A 19 1.97 -12.43 11.76
CA ARG A 19 2.78 -12.41 12.98
C ARG A 19 2.51 -11.15 13.81
N ASP A 20 2.42 -10.00 13.15
CA ASP A 20 2.40 -8.69 13.82
C ASP A 20 0.97 -8.20 14.11
N TYR A 21 -0.03 -8.71 13.40
CA TYR A 21 -1.43 -8.33 13.51
C TYR A 21 -2.33 -9.57 13.66
N PRO A 22 -3.50 -9.45 14.30
CA PRO A 22 -4.43 -10.57 14.51
C PRO A 22 -5.20 -10.93 13.22
N TYR A 23 -4.50 -11.11 12.11
CA TYR A 23 -5.04 -11.45 10.80
C TYR A 23 -4.89 -12.94 10.52
N ASP A 24 -5.91 -13.51 9.88
CA ASP A 24 -5.73 -14.75 9.14
C ASP A 24 -5.03 -14.47 7.79
N SER A 25 -4.68 -15.54 7.07
CA SER A 25 -4.00 -15.41 5.78
C SER A 25 -4.82 -14.68 4.72
N ILE A 26 -6.16 -14.72 4.80
CA ILE A 26 -7.05 -14.06 3.85
C ILE A 26 -7.00 -12.55 4.07
N MET A 27 -7.20 -12.10 5.31
CA MET A 27 -7.14 -10.68 5.66
C MET A 27 -5.74 -10.10 5.43
N ALA A 28 -4.69 -10.82 5.81
CA ALA A 28 -3.31 -10.41 5.56
C ALA A 28 -3.03 -10.24 4.06
N ALA A 29 -3.45 -11.19 3.22
CA ALA A 29 -3.29 -11.08 1.76
C ALA A 29 -4.08 -9.89 1.16
N ARG A 30 -5.30 -9.62 1.65
CA ARG A 30 -6.10 -8.47 1.20
C ARG A 30 -5.42 -7.15 1.56
N VAL A 31 -4.99 -6.98 2.82
CA VAL A 31 -4.26 -5.79 3.29
C VAL A 31 -2.96 -5.58 2.52
N LEU A 32 -2.16 -6.64 2.35
CA LEU A 32 -0.91 -6.58 1.58
C LEU A 32 -1.15 -6.12 0.15
N GLY A 33 -2.18 -6.69 -0.51
CA GLY A 33 -2.54 -6.33 -1.88
C GLY A 33 -2.90 -4.85 -2.03
N GLN A 34 -3.70 -4.30 -1.12
CA GLN A 34 -4.06 -2.88 -1.16
C GLN A 34 -2.86 -1.96 -0.83
N GLY A 35 -1.93 -2.39 0.04
CA GLY A 35 -0.68 -1.68 0.30
C GLY A 35 0.21 -1.58 -0.94
N TYR A 36 0.36 -2.67 -1.70
CA TYR A 36 1.07 -2.65 -2.99
C TYR A 36 0.36 -1.75 -4.02
N ALA A 37 -0.97 -1.83 -4.14
CA ALA A 37 -1.73 -0.98 -5.05
C ALA A 37 -1.49 0.51 -4.76
N TYR A 38 -1.52 0.90 -3.49
CA TYR A 38 -1.22 2.26 -3.06
C TYR A 38 0.20 2.69 -3.46
N LEU A 39 1.22 1.88 -3.13
CA LEU A 39 2.61 2.21 -3.41
C LEU A 39 2.89 2.34 -4.90
N LEU A 40 2.38 1.41 -5.72
CA LEU A 40 2.57 1.42 -7.17
C LEU A 40 1.90 2.65 -7.80
N THR A 41 0.67 2.99 -7.39
CA THR A 41 0.00 4.23 -7.82
C THR A 41 0.76 5.48 -7.38
N ALA A 42 1.28 5.51 -6.15
CA ALA A 42 2.08 6.65 -5.67
C ALA A 42 3.38 6.83 -6.46
N MET A 43 4.04 5.73 -6.86
CA MET A 43 5.23 5.76 -7.70
C MET A 43 4.93 6.20 -9.14
N ALA A 44 3.83 5.69 -9.72
CA ALA A 44 3.40 6.03 -11.08
C ALA A 44 3.07 7.52 -11.24
N HIS A 45 2.52 8.14 -10.20
CA HIS A 45 2.14 9.56 -10.18
C HIS A 45 3.12 10.46 -9.41
N ARG A 46 4.36 10.01 -9.22
CA ARG A 46 5.40 10.79 -8.54
C ARG A 46 5.58 12.14 -9.24
N GLY A 47 5.43 13.22 -8.47
CA GLY A 47 5.59 14.61 -8.94
C GLY A 47 4.29 15.34 -9.29
N GLU A 48 3.16 14.63 -9.39
CA GLU A 48 1.86 15.25 -9.69
C GLU A 48 1.20 15.93 -8.47
N SER A 49 1.76 15.76 -7.28
CA SER A 49 1.26 16.38 -6.03
C SER A 49 -0.23 16.08 -5.73
N LEU A 50 -0.68 14.86 -6.03
CA LEU A 50 -2.09 14.46 -5.92
C LEU A 50 -2.62 14.33 -4.47
N GLY A 51 -1.75 14.40 -3.47
CA GLY A 51 -2.15 14.26 -2.07
C GLY A 51 -2.70 12.88 -1.71
N LEU A 52 -2.16 11.81 -2.32
CA LEU A 52 -2.58 10.44 -2.05
C LEU A 52 -2.46 10.11 -0.55
N ALA A 53 -3.43 9.36 -0.04
CA ALA A 53 -3.51 8.96 1.37
C ALA A 53 -4.12 7.55 1.47
N PRO A 54 -3.49 6.62 2.21
CA PRO A 54 -4.09 5.33 2.53
C PRO A 54 -5.12 5.49 3.66
N SER A 55 -6.02 4.51 3.80
CA SER A 55 -6.78 4.30 5.03
C SER A 55 -5.89 3.68 6.12
N THR A 56 -6.39 3.60 7.34
CA THR A 56 -5.70 3.00 8.49
C THR A 56 -5.28 1.54 8.22
N LEU A 57 -6.20 0.73 7.67
CA LEU A 57 -5.91 -0.68 7.38
C LEU A 57 -4.94 -0.85 6.22
N VAL A 58 -5.02 0.01 5.20
CA VAL A 58 -4.09 -0.05 4.06
C VAL A 58 -2.70 0.41 4.45
N ASP A 59 -2.59 1.40 5.35
CA ASP A 59 -1.31 1.91 5.83
C ASP A 59 -0.49 0.82 6.56
N ILE A 60 -1.16 -0.12 7.25
CA ILE A 60 -0.51 -1.32 7.82
C ILE A 60 0.18 -2.17 6.73
N GLY A 61 -0.49 -2.36 5.59
CA GLY A 61 0.08 -3.05 4.44
C GLY A 61 1.27 -2.29 3.85
N VAL A 62 1.15 -0.96 3.73
CA VAL A 62 2.22 -0.07 3.28
C VAL A 62 3.45 -0.18 4.20
N HIS A 63 3.26 -0.12 5.53
CA HIS A 63 4.36 -0.25 6.49
C HIS A 63 5.02 -1.62 6.41
N THR A 64 4.25 -2.70 6.27
CA THR A 64 4.83 -4.05 6.15
C THR A 64 5.75 -4.17 4.94
N ILE A 65 5.37 -3.57 3.80
CA ILE A 65 6.19 -3.57 2.59
C ILE A 65 7.47 -2.75 2.80
N ILE A 66 7.36 -1.56 3.41
CA ILE A 66 8.49 -0.65 3.64
C ILE A 66 9.51 -1.22 4.64
N LEU A 67 9.05 -1.98 5.65
CA LEU A 67 9.92 -2.56 6.68
C LEU A 67 10.94 -3.56 6.11
N ASP A 68 10.63 -4.24 5.00
CA ASP A 68 11.59 -5.05 4.25
C ASP A 68 12.37 -4.14 3.28
N THR A 69 13.29 -3.35 3.84
CA THR A 69 13.95 -2.24 3.12
C THR A 69 14.74 -2.68 1.88
N VAL A 70 15.24 -3.92 1.84
CA VAL A 70 15.90 -4.49 0.65
C VAL A 70 14.89 -4.62 -0.49
N ASN A 71 13.78 -5.32 -0.26
CA ASN A 71 12.75 -5.51 -1.27
C ASN A 71 12.02 -4.21 -1.60
N TYR A 72 11.87 -3.30 -0.63
CA TYR A 72 11.28 -2.00 -0.88
C TYR A 72 12.15 -1.11 -1.77
N ALA A 73 13.48 -1.13 -1.57
CA ALA A 73 14.41 -0.42 -2.44
C ALA A 73 14.38 -0.99 -3.87
N GLU A 74 14.29 -2.32 -4.03
CA GLU A 74 14.14 -2.98 -5.33
C GLU A 74 12.81 -2.63 -6.02
N LEU A 75 11.71 -2.59 -5.26
CA LEU A 75 10.40 -2.15 -5.76
C LEU A 75 10.47 -0.70 -6.28
N CYS A 76 11.06 0.20 -5.49
CA CYS A 76 11.30 1.60 -5.88
C CYS A 76 12.17 1.69 -7.14
N ASN A 77 13.26 0.90 -7.20
CA ASN A 77 14.13 0.89 -8.35
C ASN A 77 13.38 0.50 -9.63
N THR A 78 12.52 -0.51 -9.53
CA THR A 78 11.76 -1.06 -10.65
C THR A 78 10.61 -0.16 -11.10
N TYR A 79 9.81 0.35 -10.16
CA TYR A 79 8.53 1.02 -10.46
C TYR A 79 8.54 2.54 -10.27
N ASN A 80 9.61 3.10 -9.70
CA ASN A 80 9.75 4.53 -9.41
C ASN A 80 10.93 5.17 -10.14
N ASN A 81 11.34 4.60 -11.29
CA ASN A 81 12.47 5.05 -12.11
C ASN A 81 13.77 5.22 -11.31
N GLY A 82 14.11 4.26 -10.43
CA GLY A 82 15.31 4.35 -9.60
C GLY A 82 15.19 5.24 -8.36
N HIS A 83 14.11 6.00 -8.19
CA HIS A 83 13.95 6.89 -7.04
C HIS A 83 13.39 6.14 -5.83
N PHE A 84 13.96 6.39 -4.65
CA PHE A 84 13.35 5.92 -3.41
C PHE A 84 12.08 6.73 -3.10
N LEU A 85 10.95 6.06 -2.87
CA LEU A 85 9.74 6.72 -2.41
C LEU A 85 9.85 6.93 -0.89
N HIS A 86 10.01 8.17 -0.45
CA HIS A 86 10.09 8.47 0.97
C HIS A 86 8.71 8.45 1.61
N HIS A 87 8.52 7.60 2.61
CA HIS A 87 7.34 7.64 3.47
C HIS A 87 7.58 8.64 4.62
N VAL A 88 6.74 9.66 4.70
CA VAL A 88 6.81 10.73 5.70
C VAL A 88 5.46 10.80 6.41
N PRO A 89 5.26 10.06 7.51
CA PRO A 89 3.98 10.04 8.21
C PRO A 89 3.73 11.37 8.92
N LEU A 90 2.46 11.74 9.01
CA LEU A 90 1.99 12.87 9.82
C LEU A 90 1.39 12.33 11.12
N VAL A 91 1.45 13.14 12.19
CA VAL A 91 0.83 12.80 13.47
C VAL A 91 -0.69 12.82 13.39
N GLU A 92 -1.24 13.80 12.67
CA GLU A 92 -2.68 13.97 12.49
C GLU A 92 -3.15 13.25 11.22
N PHE A 93 -4.24 12.49 11.35
CA PHE A 93 -4.92 11.88 10.21
C PHE A 93 -5.63 12.96 9.37
N LYS A 94 -5.56 12.81 8.05
CA LYS A 94 -6.33 13.62 7.12
C LYS A 94 -7.76 13.09 7.05
N ASN A 95 -8.74 13.96 7.33
CA ASN A 95 -10.15 13.67 7.11
C ASN A 95 -10.77 14.67 6.11
N ASP A 96 -10.21 14.70 4.90
CA ASP A 96 -10.56 15.65 3.83
C ASP A 96 -11.04 14.95 2.54
N GLY A 97 -11.37 13.66 2.64
CA GLY A 97 -11.79 12.80 1.52
C GLY A 97 -10.63 12.30 0.64
N SER A 98 -9.37 12.56 1.01
CA SER A 98 -8.21 12.10 0.22
C SER A 98 -8.12 10.57 0.09
N VAL A 99 -8.58 9.82 1.09
CA VAL A 99 -8.60 8.35 1.06
C VAL A 99 -9.47 7.83 -0.10
N ILE A 100 -10.70 8.32 -0.23
CA ILE A 100 -11.59 7.93 -1.33
C ILE A 100 -11.06 8.42 -2.68
N LYS A 101 -10.52 9.65 -2.76
CA LYS A 101 -9.85 10.11 -4.00
C LYS A 101 -8.70 9.19 -4.41
N THR A 102 -7.95 8.66 -3.44
CA THR A 102 -6.88 7.69 -3.67
C THR A 102 -7.43 6.39 -4.25
N THR A 103 -8.56 5.87 -3.76
CA THR A 103 -9.20 4.69 -4.36
C THR A 103 -9.59 4.88 -5.82
N HIS A 104 -10.12 6.05 -6.18
CA HIS A 104 -10.46 6.35 -7.57
C HIS A 104 -9.21 6.36 -8.45
N ARG A 105 -8.09 6.88 -7.94
CA ARG A 105 -6.83 6.87 -8.67
C ARG A 105 -6.29 5.46 -8.84
N ILE A 106 -6.28 4.65 -7.79
CA ILE A 106 -5.87 3.23 -7.84
C ILE A 106 -6.69 2.46 -8.87
N ALA A 107 -8.01 2.65 -8.89
CA ALA A 107 -8.88 2.02 -9.87
C ALA A 107 -8.61 2.52 -11.30
N ALA A 108 -8.31 3.81 -11.48
CA ALA A 108 -7.96 4.38 -12.79
C ALA A 108 -6.64 3.82 -13.35
N ASP A 109 -5.72 3.42 -12.47
CA ASP A 109 -4.46 2.74 -12.84
C ASP A 109 -4.66 1.23 -13.15
N GLY A 110 -5.90 0.73 -13.04
CA GLY A 110 -6.26 -0.65 -13.36
C GLY A 110 -6.09 -1.64 -12.20
N TRP A 111 -5.83 -1.16 -10.98
CA TRP A 111 -5.74 -2.02 -9.80
C TRP A 111 -7.11 -2.28 -9.18
N GLU A 112 -7.30 -3.49 -8.65
CA GLU A 112 -8.49 -3.84 -7.88
C GLU A 112 -8.51 -3.11 -6.53
N VAL A 113 -9.64 -2.46 -6.24
CA VAL A 113 -9.90 -1.77 -4.97
C VAL A 113 -10.83 -2.60 -4.11
N ASP A 114 -10.33 -3.05 -2.95
CA ASP A 114 -11.16 -3.63 -1.91
C ASP A 114 -11.73 -2.53 -1.02
N LEU A 115 -12.84 -1.93 -1.45
CA LEU A 115 -13.42 -0.75 -0.80
C LEU A 115 -13.63 -0.91 0.72
N SER A 116 -13.90 -2.13 1.19
CA SER A 116 -14.10 -2.39 2.63
C SER A 116 -12.86 -2.14 3.49
N LEU A 117 -11.66 -2.17 2.89
CA LEU A 117 -10.41 -1.83 3.55
C LEU A 117 -10.08 -0.33 3.47
N TRP A 118 -10.69 0.40 2.54
CA TRP A 118 -10.45 1.82 2.30
C TRP A 118 -11.45 2.75 2.96
N THR A 119 -12.66 2.26 3.20
CA THR A 119 -13.60 2.94 4.09
C THR A 119 -13.08 2.76 5.51
N ASP A 120 -12.27 3.71 5.98
CA ASP A 120 -11.91 3.76 7.38
C ASP A 120 -13.20 3.57 8.20
N ALA A 121 -13.21 2.58 9.10
CA ALA A 121 -14.07 2.62 10.26
C ALA A 121 -13.53 3.76 11.14
N ALA A 122 -13.65 4.99 10.67
CA ALA A 122 -13.39 6.19 11.44
C ALA A 122 -14.51 6.25 12.48
N THR A 123 -14.31 5.56 13.59
CA THR A 123 -14.96 5.84 14.86
C THR A 123 -14.10 6.83 15.64
#